data_AF-A0A1H2X6U4-F1
#
_entry.id   AF-A0A1H2X6U4-F1
#
_cell.length_a   1.000
_cell.length_b   1.000
_cell.length_c   1.000
_cell.angle_alpha   90.00
_cell.angle_beta   90.00
_cell.angle_gamma   90.00
#
_symmetry.space_group_name_H-M   'P 1'
#
loop_
_entity.id
_entity.type
_entity.pdbx_description
1 polymer ?
#
loop_
_entity_poly.entity_id
_entity_poly.type
_entity_poly.pdbx_seq_one_letter_code
_entity_poly.pdbx_strand_id
1 'polypeptide(L)'
;MPRFTALVLCALLPVAAQAASLKETELSAMLQKVAKESSVGTPRAINEDILDQGYTAEGKELINHLSVLPAHAAKMRANPDAVRAQLTASVCGNPGYRKLLDQGALLRYEFSEYQTNKPVGTARFSKADCAQ
;
A
#
# COMPACT_ATOMS: atom_id res chain seq x y z
N MET A 1 -0.73 -27.45 -61.18
CA MET A 1 -1.79 -26.53 -60.70
C MET A 1 -2.24 -27.00 -59.32
N PRO A 2 -2.53 -26.08 -58.38
CA PRO A 2 -1.61 -25.58 -57.37
C PRO A 2 -1.98 -26.08 -55.96
N ARG A 3 -1.12 -25.84 -54.95
CA ARG A 3 -1.54 -25.35 -53.62
C ARG A 3 -0.33 -25.08 -52.73
N PHE A 4 0.35 -23.98 -53.04
CA PHE A 4 0.96 -23.16 -52.00
C PHE A 4 -0.18 -22.44 -51.28
N THR A 5 -0.46 -22.80 -50.03
CA THR A 5 -1.25 -21.98 -49.09
C THR A 5 -0.91 -22.50 -47.69
N ALA A 6 0.12 -21.92 -47.08
CA ALA A 6 -0.01 -20.83 -46.12
C ALA A 6 -0.14 -21.38 -44.69
N LEU A 7 1.01 -21.78 -44.12
CA LEU A 7 1.17 -21.98 -42.69
C LEU A 7 1.88 -20.74 -42.13
N VAL A 8 1.13 -19.66 -41.91
CA VAL A 8 1.57 -18.51 -41.10
C VAL A 8 0.39 -18.11 -40.25
N LEU A 9 0.30 -18.66 -39.03
CA LEU A 9 -0.51 -18.07 -37.98
C LEU A 9 0.09 -18.45 -36.62
N CYS A 10 0.05 -17.50 -35.69
CA CYS A 10 0.47 -17.57 -34.29
C CYS A 10 1.90 -17.06 -33.97
N ALA A 11 2.19 -15.79 -34.28
CA ALA A 11 3.25 -15.05 -33.60
C ALA A 11 2.91 -13.56 -33.44
N LEU A 12 1.71 -13.26 -32.95
CA LEU A 12 1.36 -11.95 -32.40
C LEU A 12 0.57 -12.29 -31.14
N LEU A 13 1.15 -12.25 -29.95
CA LEU A 13 1.09 -11.10 -29.08
C LEU A 13 1.99 -11.34 -27.85
N PRO A 14 3.03 -10.51 -27.62
CA PRO A 14 3.45 -10.24 -26.25
C PRO A 14 3.57 -8.74 -25.92
N VAL A 15 3.25 -7.84 -26.86
CA VAL A 15 3.53 -6.40 -26.73
C VAL A 15 2.68 -5.73 -25.61
N ALA A 16 1.44 -6.19 -25.40
CA ALA A 16 0.56 -5.61 -24.37
C ALA A 16 0.97 -5.98 -22.93
N ALA A 17 1.54 -7.17 -22.71
CA ALA A 17 1.99 -7.61 -21.38
C ALA A 17 3.19 -6.79 -20.88
N GLN A 18 4.05 -6.36 -21.80
CA GLN A 18 5.26 -5.59 -21.50
C GLN A 18 4.96 -4.16 -21.02
N ALA A 19 3.86 -3.56 -21.50
CA ALA A 19 3.47 -2.20 -21.10
C ALA A 19 2.85 -2.14 -19.70
N ALA A 20 2.09 -3.17 -19.30
CA ALA A 20 1.55 -3.28 -17.94
C ALA A 20 2.69 -3.45 -16.92
N SER A 21 3.69 -4.28 -17.22
CA SER A 21 4.83 -4.49 -16.33
C SER A 21 5.69 -3.24 -16.14
N LEU A 22 5.84 -2.40 -17.16
CA LEU A 22 6.59 -1.14 -17.03
C LEU A 22 5.91 -0.16 -16.07
N LYS A 23 4.60 0.04 -16.21
CA LYS A 23 3.83 0.91 -15.29
C LYS A 23 3.86 0.40 -13.85
N GLU A 24 3.76 -0.91 -13.64
CA GLU A 24 3.88 -1.52 -12.31
C GLU A 24 5.27 -1.32 -11.71
N THR A 25 6.32 -1.46 -12.53
CA THR A 25 7.71 -1.23 -12.11
C THR A 25 7.94 0.23 -11.73
N GLU A 26 7.45 1.17 -12.53
CA GLU A 26 7.52 2.61 -12.26
C GLU A 26 6.77 2.99 -10.98
N LEU A 27 5.56 2.45 -10.79
CA LEU A 27 4.79 2.64 -9.56
C LEU A 27 5.55 2.11 -8.34
N SER A 28 6.09 0.89 -8.41
CA SER A 28 6.87 0.30 -7.33
C SER A 28 8.10 1.16 -6.99
N ALA A 29 8.84 1.65 -7.99
CA ALA A 29 9.99 2.52 -7.76
C ALA A 29 9.59 3.87 -7.13
N MET A 30 8.45 4.43 -7.55
CA MET A 30 7.89 5.63 -6.94
C MET A 30 7.53 5.39 -5.46
N LEU A 31 6.84 4.28 -5.16
CA LEU A 31 6.46 3.95 -3.78
C LEU A 31 7.68 3.70 -2.90
N GLN A 32 8.73 3.07 -3.41
CA GLN A 32 10.00 2.92 -2.69
C GLN A 32 10.62 4.28 -2.34
N LYS A 33 10.60 5.23 -3.27
CA LYS A 33 11.07 6.60 -3.01
C LYS A 33 10.22 7.29 -1.94
N VAL A 34 8.90 7.23 -2.06
CA VAL A 34 7.96 7.79 -1.07
C VAL A 34 8.17 7.15 0.30
N ALA A 35 8.36 5.83 0.37
CA ALA A 35 8.62 5.12 1.62
C ALA A 35 9.91 5.62 2.28
N LYS A 36 10.99 5.76 1.51
CA LYS A 36 12.27 6.27 1.99
C LYS A 36 12.14 7.70 2.53
N GLU A 37 11.47 8.59 1.79
CA GLU A 37 11.28 9.99 2.18
C GLU A 37 10.37 10.12 3.41
N SER A 38 9.29 9.34 3.47
CA SER A 38 8.31 9.37 4.58
C SER A 38 8.85 8.78 5.88
N SER A 39 9.87 7.93 5.77
CA SER A 39 10.57 7.30 6.91
C SER A 39 11.68 8.17 7.50
N VAL A 40 12.01 9.32 6.90
CA VAL A 40 13.01 10.20 7.48
C VAL A 40 12.54 10.66 8.87
N GLY A 41 13.37 10.42 9.89
CA GLY A 41 13.07 10.76 11.28
C GLY A 41 12.15 9.76 12.00
N THR A 42 11.91 8.57 11.45
CA THR A 42 11.30 7.46 12.23
C THR A 42 12.38 6.66 12.98
N PRO A 43 12.06 6.06 14.15
CA PRO A 43 10.75 6.08 14.81
C PRO A 43 10.40 7.45 15.43
N ARG A 44 9.12 7.83 15.34
CA ARG A 44 8.59 9.05 15.96
C ARG A 44 7.23 8.80 16.60
N ALA A 45 6.93 9.49 17.69
CA ALA A 45 5.61 9.41 18.31
C ALA A 45 4.56 10.11 17.44
N ILE A 46 3.46 9.41 17.13
CA ILE A 46 2.23 10.01 16.60
C ILE A 46 1.39 10.56 17.75
N ASN A 47 1.36 9.82 18.86
CA ASN A 47 0.81 10.22 20.15
C ASN A 47 1.48 9.38 21.26
N GLU A 48 0.96 9.45 22.49
CA GLU A 48 1.50 8.73 23.66
C GLU A 48 1.45 7.20 23.53
N ASP A 49 0.55 6.67 22.70
CA ASP A 49 0.26 5.24 22.58
C ASP A 49 0.81 4.59 21.30
N ILE A 50 1.16 5.41 20.29
CA ILE A 50 1.50 4.95 18.94
C ILE A 50 2.79 5.61 18.45
N LEU A 51 3.75 4.79 18.03
CA LEU A 51 4.94 5.22 17.29
C LEU A 51 4.81 4.84 15.82
N ASP A 52 5.11 5.80 14.95
CA ASP A 52 5.35 5.56 13.53
C ASP A 52 6.78 5.03 13.36
N GLN A 53 6.90 3.81 12.87
CA GLN A 53 8.17 3.11 12.63
C GLN A 53 8.71 3.35 11.21
N GLY A 54 7.96 4.08 10.38
CA GLY A 54 8.31 4.37 9.00
C GLY A 54 7.53 3.52 8.01
N TYR A 55 8.06 3.49 6.79
CA TYR A 55 7.38 2.97 5.62
C TYR A 55 8.27 2.00 4.86
N THR A 56 7.65 0.95 4.32
CA THR A 56 8.23 0.12 3.26
C THR A 56 7.32 0.13 2.03
N ALA A 57 7.81 -0.36 0.90
CA ALA A 57 7.01 -0.52 -0.30
C ALA A 57 7.20 -1.91 -0.90
N GLU A 58 6.09 -2.57 -1.25
CA GLU A 58 6.05 -3.91 -1.82
C GLU A 58 5.10 -3.92 -3.02
N GLY A 59 5.67 -4.03 -4.24
CA GLY A 59 4.90 -3.95 -5.48
C GLY A 59 4.14 -2.62 -5.58
N LYS A 60 2.80 -2.68 -5.51
CA LYS A 60 1.94 -1.49 -5.53
C LYS A 60 1.48 -1.03 -4.13
N GLU A 61 1.98 -1.64 -3.06
CA GLU A 61 1.60 -1.30 -1.70
C GLU A 61 2.66 -0.40 -1.03
N LEU A 62 2.22 0.73 -0.49
CA LEU A 62 2.98 1.54 0.47
C LEU A 62 2.51 1.15 1.87
N ILE A 63 3.44 0.64 2.68
CA ILE A 63 3.14 0.02 3.97
C ILE A 63 3.66 0.94 5.07
N ASN A 64 2.78 1.44 5.94
CA ASN A 64 3.17 2.17 7.15
C ASN A 64 3.20 1.21 8.34
N HIS A 65 4.35 1.12 8.99
CA HIS A 65 4.58 0.29 10.16
C HIS A 65 4.37 1.11 11.42
N LEU A 66 3.50 0.65 12.32
CA LEU A 66 3.21 1.33 13.57
C LEU A 66 3.33 0.37 14.74
N SER A 67 4.00 0.82 15.80
CA SER A 67 4.03 0.09 17.06
C SER A 67 3.10 0.75 18.06
N VAL A 68 2.29 -0.06 18.75
CA VAL A 68 1.23 0.39 19.64
C VAL A 68 1.46 -0.16 21.05
N LEU A 69 1.26 0.66 22.08
CA LEU A 69 1.34 0.18 23.46
C LEU A 69 0.27 -0.90 23.74
N PRO A 70 0.56 -1.92 24.58
CA PRO A 70 -0.34 -3.07 24.78
C PRO A 70 -1.77 -2.70 25.20
N ALA A 71 -1.93 -1.69 26.06
CA ALA A 71 -3.24 -1.23 26.51
C ALA A 71 -4.06 -0.61 25.36
N HIS A 72 -3.41 0.15 24.47
CA HIS A 72 -4.05 0.74 23.30
C HIS A 72 -4.31 -0.31 22.22
N ALA A 73 -3.41 -1.28 22.04
CA ALA A 73 -3.59 -2.41 21.14
C ALA A 73 -4.83 -3.24 21.49
N ALA A 74 -5.10 -3.45 22.78
CA ALA A 74 -6.33 -4.12 23.24
C ALA A 74 -7.60 -3.35 22.82
N LYS A 75 -7.59 -2.01 22.95
CA LYS A 75 -8.71 -1.15 22.50
C LYS A 75 -8.91 -1.22 21.00
N MET A 76 -7.83 -1.18 20.22
CA MET A 76 -7.89 -1.31 18.76
C MET A 76 -8.49 -2.65 18.33
N ARG A 77 -8.09 -3.76 18.98
CA ARG A 77 -8.64 -5.09 18.70
C ARG A 77 -10.12 -5.20 19.08
N ALA A 78 -10.55 -4.51 20.12
CA ALA A 78 -11.95 -4.51 20.56
C ALA A 78 -12.87 -3.72 19.61
N ASN A 79 -12.33 -2.76 18.84
CA ASN A 79 -13.12 -1.95 17.91
C ASN A 79 -12.37 -1.68 16.58
N PRO A 80 -12.20 -2.72 15.74
CA PRO A 80 -11.46 -2.60 14.48
C PRO A 80 -12.17 -1.69 13.46
N ASP A 81 -13.50 -1.59 13.51
CA ASP A 81 -14.27 -0.74 12.59
C ASP A 81 -14.04 0.75 12.87
N ALA A 82 -13.98 1.16 14.15
CA ALA A 82 -13.63 2.53 14.50
C ALA A 82 -12.20 2.89 14.07
N VAL A 83 -11.25 1.96 14.25
CA VAL A 83 -9.87 2.13 13.76
C VAL A 83 -9.87 2.32 12.24
N ARG A 84 -10.59 1.46 11.49
CA ARG A 84 -10.69 1.58 10.04
C ARG A 84 -11.31 2.90 9.62
N ALA A 85 -12.39 3.35 10.26
CA ALA A 85 -13.05 4.62 9.95
C ALA A 85 -12.11 5.83 10.17
N GLN A 86 -11.37 5.86 11.27
CA GLN A 86 -10.38 6.90 11.54
C GLN A 86 -9.26 6.90 10.48
N LEU A 87 -8.77 5.72 10.10
CA LEU A 87 -7.77 5.59 9.05
C LEU A 87 -8.31 6.01 7.68
N THR A 88 -9.57 5.69 7.34
CA THR A 88 -10.20 6.18 6.11
C THR A 88 -10.19 7.70 6.07
N ALA A 89 -10.60 8.37 7.15
CA ALA A 89 -10.60 9.83 7.21
C ALA A 89 -9.18 10.42 7.03
N SER A 90 -8.18 9.81 7.67
CA SER A 90 -6.77 10.22 7.54
C SER A 90 -6.23 10.02 6.12
N VAL A 91 -6.45 8.83 5.54
CA VAL A 91 -5.97 8.48 4.20
C VAL A 91 -6.65 9.34 3.15
N CYS A 92 -7.97 9.44 3.19
CA CYS A 92 -8.74 10.12 2.17
C CYS A 92 -8.65 11.65 2.28
N GLY A 93 -8.34 12.18 3.47
CA GLY A 93 -8.04 13.59 3.70
C GLY A 93 -6.61 14.01 3.33
N ASN A 94 -5.70 13.06 3.05
CA ASN A 94 -4.30 13.36 2.70
C ASN A 94 -4.12 13.47 1.17
N PRO A 95 -3.78 14.66 0.62
CA PRO A 95 -3.64 14.85 -0.82
C PRO A 95 -2.53 13.98 -1.45
N GLY A 96 -1.43 13.75 -0.71
CA GLY A 96 -0.33 12.90 -1.15
C GLY A 96 -0.77 11.45 -1.31
N TYR A 97 -1.45 10.89 -0.31
CA TYR A 97 -2.00 9.54 -0.41
C TYR A 97 -3.06 9.44 -1.50
N ARG A 98 -3.97 10.41 -1.62
CA ARG A 98 -4.96 10.44 -2.70
C ARG A 98 -4.32 10.34 -4.08
N LYS A 99 -3.23 11.10 -4.31
CA LYS A 99 -2.47 11.03 -5.57
C LYS A 99 -1.90 9.64 -5.84
N LEU A 100 -1.33 8.98 -4.82
CA LEU A 100 -0.81 7.61 -4.96
C LEU A 100 -1.92 6.61 -5.28
N LEU A 101 -3.05 6.71 -4.58
CA LEU A 101 -4.22 5.86 -4.80
C LEU A 101 -4.78 6.04 -6.22
N ASP A 102 -4.80 7.27 -6.73
CA ASP A 102 -5.22 7.57 -8.11
C ASP A 102 -4.27 6.98 -9.17
N GLN A 103 -3.01 6.74 -8.81
CA GLN A 103 -2.02 6.05 -9.65
C GLN A 103 -2.09 4.52 -9.53
N GLY A 104 -3.04 3.99 -8.76
CA GLY A 104 -3.24 2.55 -8.58
C GLY A 104 -2.47 1.93 -7.41
N ALA A 105 -1.86 2.75 -6.55
CA ALA A 105 -1.25 2.27 -5.31
C ALA A 105 -2.30 1.78 -4.32
N LEU A 106 -1.85 0.97 -3.37
CA LEU A 106 -2.58 0.61 -2.15
C LEU A 106 -1.80 1.14 -0.95
N LEU A 107 -2.52 1.65 0.04
CA LEU A 107 -1.95 2.04 1.33
C LEU A 107 -2.27 0.95 2.35
N ARG A 108 -1.26 0.42 3.01
CA ARG A 108 -1.40 -0.63 4.05
C ARG A 108 -0.87 -0.10 5.37
N TYR A 109 -1.68 -0.17 6.42
CA TYR A 109 -1.24 0.04 7.79
C TYR A 109 -0.99 -1.30 8.44
N GLU A 110 0.17 -1.46 9.07
CA GLU A 110 0.52 -2.63 9.88
C GLU A 110 0.77 -2.19 11.31
N PHE A 111 -0.06 -2.67 12.23
CA PHE A 111 0.06 -2.38 13.65
C PHE A 111 0.64 -3.59 14.37
N SER A 112 1.69 -3.38 15.14
CA SER A 112 2.29 -4.37 16.04
C SER A 112 2.37 -3.85 17.47
N GLU A 113 2.40 -4.73 18.45
CA GLU A 113 2.61 -4.32 19.84
C GLU A 113 4.05 -3.88 20.04
N TYR A 114 4.23 -2.77 20.76
CA TYR A 114 5.54 -2.25 21.13
C TYR A 114 6.34 -3.32 21.92
N GLN A 115 7.64 -3.44 21.61
CA GLN A 115 8.61 -4.44 22.12
C GLN A 115 8.38 -5.89 21.71
N THR A 116 7.14 -6.38 21.63
CA THR A 116 6.87 -7.80 21.33
C THR A 116 6.70 -8.08 19.83
N ASN A 117 6.45 -7.04 19.03
CA ASN A 117 6.12 -7.13 17.60
C ASN A 117 4.92 -8.05 17.30
N LYS A 118 4.09 -8.34 18.29
CA LYS A 118 2.88 -9.15 18.10
C LYS A 118 1.89 -8.39 17.21
N PRO A 119 1.35 -8.99 16.14
CA PRO A 119 0.38 -8.31 15.28
C PRO A 119 -0.84 -7.84 16.06
N VAL A 120 -1.24 -6.58 15.85
CA VAL A 120 -2.44 -5.96 16.40
C VAL A 120 -3.55 -5.98 15.35
N GLY A 121 -3.25 -5.53 14.14
CA GLY A 121 -4.19 -5.48 13.04
C GLY A 121 -3.56 -4.92 11.77
N THR A 122 -4.27 -5.07 10.65
CA THR A 122 -3.87 -4.46 9.37
C THR A 122 -5.08 -3.80 8.72
N ALA A 123 -4.84 -2.73 7.98
CA ALA A 123 -5.88 -2.05 7.20
C ALA A 123 -5.33 -1.67 5.83
N ARG A 124 -6.04 -2.05 4.77
CA ARG A 124 -5.70 -1.68 3.38
C ARG A 124 -6.71 -0.69 2.82
N PHE A 125 -6.20 0.25 2.03
CA PHE A 125 -6.95 1.31 1.37
C PHE A 125 -6.54 1.42 -0.09
N SER A 126 -7.53 1.55 -0.95
CA SER A 126 -7.45 1.76 -2.38
C SER A 126 -8.17 3.06 -2.74
N LYS A 127 -8.13 3.43 -4.02
CA LYS A 127 -8.95 4.54 -4.54
C LYS A 127 -10.43 4.40 -4.22
N ALA A 128 -10.98 3.18 -4.23
CA ALA A 128 -12.41 2.92 -4.02
C ALA A 128 -12.85 3.27 -2.59
N ASP A 129 -11.97 3.10 -1.60
CA ASP A 129 -12.27 3.42 -0.19
C ASP A 129 -12.46 4.93 0.05
N CYS A 130 -11.94 5.77 -0.87
CA CYS A 130 -12.06 7.22 -0.83
C CYS A 130 -13.10 7.80 -1.81
N ALA A 131 -13.88 6.94 -2.47
CA ALA A 131 -14.91 7.36 -3.44
C ALA A 131 -16.28 7.62 -2.80
N GLN A 132 -16.31 7.86 -1.48
CA GLN A 132 -17.52 8.16 -0.71
C GLN A 132 -17.90 9.64 -0.85
#